data_AF-A0A1G9FHD0-F1
#
_entry.id   AF-A0A1G9FHD0-F1
#
_cell.length_a   1.000
_cell.length_b   1.000
_cell.length_c   1.000
_cell.angle_alpha   90.00
_cell.angle_beta   90.00
_cell.angle_gamma   90.00
#
_symmetry.space_group_name_H-M   'P 1'
#
loop_
_entity.id
_entity.type
_entity.pdbx_description
1 polymer ?
#
loop_
_entity_poly.entity_id
_entity_poly.type
_entity_poly.pdbx_seq_one_letter_code
_entity_poly.pdbx_strand_id
1 'polypeptide(L)'
;MNNDKEIRNINDADELVRQGEFILDVREPLEYEIGHISSAQNIPLGELERRLAEVPKDRKIYVYCQRGSRSQKAADILKQNSFEAVNLENGFASYNQTSDDAGSGHKKTRLDPDRMKIEASGLQCPGPLIKVNSAMEQLNSGEQMEIIVTDFGFSTDVEAWAKKSGNTILRNERTGDKLSVVLQKNNPQTIKNSEGHQMVETKDGATMVVFSGDMDKALASFIIAAGAKSMGKEVTMFFTFWGLNVIKDPKAPVKNKKGLDKAFSMMMPKSASKLPISNMNMFGLGQKMIKYVMQKKKVDALSEMIKKADELGVKMVACTMSMDIMAIDSDELLPNVNFGGVGTYLGDTENANLNLFI
;
A
#
# COMPACT_ATOMS: atom_id res chain seq x y z
N MET A 1 -4.84 -27.94 -37.38
CA MET A 1 -4.08 -28.43 -36.21
C MET A 1 -4.45 -27.52 -35.06
N ASN A 2 -5.16 -28.06 -34.06
CA ASN A 2 -5.61 -27.33 -32.87
C ASN A 2 -4.40 -26.78 -32.12
N ASN A 3 -4.33 -25.45 -31.97
CA ASN A 3 -3.42 -24.84 -31.02
C ASN A 3 -4.08 -24.92 -29.64
N ASP A 4 -3.91 -26.06 -28.95
CA ASP A 4 -4.12 -26.14 -27.50
C ASP A 4 -3.05 -25.27 -26.83
N LYS A 5 -3.31 -23.97 -26.76
CA LYS A 5 -2.52 -23.06 -25.96
C LYS A 5 -2.92 -23.33 -24.51
N GLU A 6 -2.15 -24.17 -23.83
CA GLU A 6 -2.45 -24.61 -22.47
C GLU A 6 -2.56 -23.37 -21.55
N ILE A 7 -3.79 -23.05 -21.15
CA ILE A 7 -4.10 -21.88 -20.34
C ILE A 7 -3.49 -22.09 -18.95
N ARG A 8 -2.45 -21.32 -18.64
CA ARG A 8 -1.70 -21.41 -17.39
C ARG A 8 -1.57 -20.08 -16.68
N ASN A 9 -1.96 -18.95 -17.27
CA ASN A 9 -1.85 -17.65 -16.61
C ASN A 9 -3.16 -17.29 -15.90
N ILE A 10 -3.08 -16.73 -14.69
CA ILE A 10 -4.26 -16.25 -13.96
C ILE A 10 -5.08 -15.20 -14.75
N ASN A 11 -4.46 -14.41 -15.62
CA ASN A 11 -5.16 -13.40 -16.42
C ASN A 11 -6.01 -14.00 -17.55
N ASP A 12 -5.82 -15.27 -17.85
CA ASP A 12 -6.67 -16.00 -18.80
C ASP A 12 -7.91 -16.58 -18.08
N ALA A 13 -8.06 -16.38 -16.76
CA ALA A 13 -9.15 -16.94 -15.98
C ALA A 13 -10.53 -16.48 -16.45
N ASP A 14 -10.66 -15.26 -17.01
CA ASP A 14 -11.94 -14.79 -17.55
C ASP A 14 -12.38 -15.55 -18.81
N GLU A 15 -11.42 -16.02 -19.60
CA GLU A 15 -11.72 -16.92 -20.72
C GLU A 15 -12.20 -18.29 -20.24
N LEU A 16 -11.57 -18.81 -19.18
CA LEU A 16 -12.00 -20.05 -18.52
C LEU A 16 -13.42 -19.92 -17.96
N VAL A 17 -13.75 -18.80 -17.32
CA VAL A 17 -15.11 -18.50 -16.83
C VAL A 17 -16.11 -18.50 -18.00
N ARG A 18 -15.79 -17.82 -19.11
CA ARG A 18 -16.67 -17.78 -20.31
C ARG A 18 -16.85 -19.14 -20.97
N GLN A 19 -15.84 -20.00 -20.91
CA GLN A 19 -15.91 -21.39 -21.38
C GLN A 19 -16.65 -22.31 -20.39
N GLY A 20 -17.02 -21.80 -19.22
CA GLY A 20 -17.68 -22.54 -18.16
C GLY A 20 -16.75 -23.54 -17.47
N GLU A 21 -15.43 -23.29 -17.51
CA GLU A 21 -14.41 -24.15 -16.91
C GLU A 21 -14.44 -24.17 -15.39
N PHE A 22 -14.02 -25.27 -14.78
CA PHE A 22 -14.03 -25.39 -13.32
C PHE A 22 -12.79 -24.76 -12.73
N ILE A 23 -12.99 -23.71 -11.93
CA ILE A 23 -11.92 -22.94 -11.28
C ILE A 23 -11.96 -23.17 -9.78
N LEU A 24 -10.83 -23.55 -9.20
CA LEU A 24 -10.65 -23.84 -7.78
C LEU A 24 -9.76 -22.79 -7.13
N ASP A 25 -10.31 -22.05 -6.17
CA ASP A 25 -9.56 -21.13 -5.31
C ASP A 25 -9.12 -21.85 -4.03
N VAL A 26 -7.81 -21.96 -3.80
CA VAL A 26 -7.25 -22.61 -2.61
C VAL A 26 -6.74 -21.64 -1.54
N ARG A 27 -7.15 -20.37 -1.60
CA ARG A 27 -6.92 -19.36 -0.56
C ARG A 27 -7.82 -19.57 0.66
N GLU A 28 -7.51 -18.84 1.73
CA GLU A 28 -8.37 -18.82 2.93
C GLU A 28 -9.71 -18.11 2.63
N PRO A 29 -10.81 -18.46 3.32
CA PRO A 29 -12.14 -17.92 3.01
C PRO A 29 -12.23 -16.39 3.02
N LEU A 30 -11.51 -15.72 3.94
CA LEU A 30 -11.47 -14.26 4.02
C LEU A 30 -10.84 -13.62 2.77
N GLU A 31 -9.81 -14.24 2.19
CA GLU A 31 -9.19 -13.75 0.94
C GLU A 31 -10.15 -13.89 -0.25
N TYR A 32 -10.99 -14.94 -0.24
CA TYR A 32 -12.02 -15.17 -1.25
C TYR A 32 -13.17 -14.15 -1.13
N GLU A 33 -13.62 -13.85 0.08
CA GLU A 33 -14.68 -12.87 0.35
C GLU A 33 -14.30 -11.44 -0.07
N ILE A 34 -13.03 -11.05 0.10
CA ILE A 34 -12.51 -9.73 -0.32
C ILE A 34 -12.52 -9.57 -1.85
N GLY A 35 -12.41 -10.69 -2.59
CA GLY A 35 -12.48 -10.72 -4.04
C GLY A 35 -11.93 -12.04 -4.60
N HIS A 36 -12.58 -12.57 -5.64
CA HIS A 36 -12.24 -13.84 -6.27
C HIS A 36 -12.57 -13.83 -7.77
N ILE A 37 -12.07 -14.83 -8.50
CA ILE A 37 -12.46 -15.06 -9.90
C ILE A 37 -13.92 -15.51 -9.93
N SER A 38 -14.72 -14.90 -10.79
CA SER A 38 -16.15 -15.24 -10.91
C SER A 38 -16.33 -16.75 -11.14
N SER A 39 -17.35 -17.34 -10.51
CA SER A 39 -17.65 -18.79 -10.56
C SER A 39 -16.61 -19.75 -9.94
N ALA A 40 -15.52 -19.25 -9.36
CA ALA A 40 -14.54 -20.11 -8.69
C ALA A 40 -15.10 -20.70 -7.39
N GLN A 41 -14.85 -21.99 -7.14
CA GLN A 41 -15.19 -22.65 -5.87
C GLN A 41 -14.01 -22.54 -4.90
N ASN A 42 -14.27 -22.15 -3.65
CA ASN A 42 -13.23 -22.08 -2.63
C ASN A 42 -13.12 -23.38 -1.81
N ILE A 43 -11.94 -24.00 -1.86
CA ILE A 43 -11.54 -25.09 -0.96
C ILE A 43 -10.11 -24.79 -0.50
N PRO A 44 -9.90 -24.28 0.73
CA PRO A 44 -8.57 -23.93 1.23
C PRO A 44 -7.59 -25.11 1.12
N LEU A 45 -6.32 -24.82 0.79
CA LEU A 45 -5.31 -25.85 0.55
C LEU A 45 -5.22 -26.90 1.69
N GLY A 46 -5.35 -26.46 2.95
CA GLY A 46 -5.29 -27.35 4.13
C GLY A 46 -6.49 -28.30 4.30
N GLU A 47 -7.56 -28.09 3.54
CA GLU A 47 -8.76 -28.92 3.55
C GLU A 47 -8.90 -29.78 2.29
N LEU A 48 -8.15 -29.47 1.24
CA LEU A 48 -8.31 -30.05 -0.11
C LEU A 48 -8.31 -31.58 -0.12
N GLU A 49 -7.35 -32.23 0.53
CA GLU A 49 -7.23 -33.69 0.56
C GLU A 49 -8.46 -34.38 1.18
N ARG A 50 -9.08 -33.75 2.19
CA ARG A 50 -10.27 -34.27 2.88
C ARG A 50 -11.55 -33.99 2.09
N ARG A 51 -11.51 -33.02 1.17
CA ARG A 51 -12.65 -32.52 0.39
C ARG A 51 -12.54 -32.85 -1.11
N LEU A 52 -11.71 -33.82 -1.48
CA LEU A 52 -11.55 -34.25 -2.88
C LEU A 52 -12.86 -34.72 -3.55
N ALA A 53 -13.84 -35.16 -2.77
CA ALA A 53 -15.16 -35.54 -3.27
C ALA A 53 -15.98 -34.37 -3.84
N GLU A 54 -15.63 -33.13 -3.48
CA GLU A 54 -16.30 -31.91 -3.95
C GLU A 54 -15.72 -31.40 -5.27
N VAL A 55 -14.57 -31.92 -5.70
CA VAL A 55 -13.92 -31.55 -6.96
C VAL A 55 -14.42 -32.49 -8.07
N PRO A 56 -14.87 -31.99 -9.23
CA PRO A 56 -15.35 -32.85 -10.31
C PRO A 56 -14.20 -33.64 -10.94
N LYS A 57 -14.43 -34.91 -11.30
CA LYS A 57 -13.42 -35.81 -11.91
C LYS A 57 -13.54 -35.92 -13.43
N ASP A 58 -14.63 -35.45 -14.00
CA ASP A 58 -15.00 -35.56 -15.42
C ASP A 58 -14.52 -34.38 -16.27
N ARG A 59 -13.80 -33.42 -15.67
CA ARG A 59 -13.33 -32.20 -16.33
C ARG A 59 -12.00 -31.71 -15.78
N LYS A 60 -11.36 -30.82 -16.53
CA LYS A 60 -10.11 -30.15 -16.14
C LYS A 60 -10.36 -29.13 -15.03
N ILE A 61 -9.43 -29.07 -14.07
CA ILE A 61 -9.49 -28.25 -12.86
C ILE A 61 -8.41 -27.17 -12.92
N TYR A 62 -8.83 -25.91 -12.95
CA TYR A 62 -7.90 -24.77 -12.97
C TYR A 62 -7.76 -24.20 -11.56
N VAL A 63 -6.57 -24.27 -10.99
CA VAL A 63 -6.36 -23.99 -9.57
C VAL A 63 -5.57 -22.71 -9.39
N TYR A 64 -6.02 -21.80 -8.53
CA TYR A 64 -5.27 -20.59 -8.19
C TYR A 64 -5.24 -20.30 -6.70
N CYS A 65 -4.28 -19.45 -6.31
CA CYS A 65 -4.21 -18.87 -4.98
C CYS A 65 -3.76 -17.41 -5.06
N GLN A 66 -3.35 -16.77 -3.97
CA GLN A 66 -2.98 -15.35 -3.99
C GLN A 66 -1.76 -15.02 -4.86
N ARG A 67 -0.75 -15.89 -4.91
CA ARG A 67 0.53 -15.63 -5.61
C ARG A 67 1.10 -16.85 -6.37
N GLY A 68 0.28 -17.90 -6.58
CA GLY A 68 0.68 -19.11 -7.31
C GLY A 68 1.36 -20.24 -6.50
N SER A 69 1.84 -19.98 -5.28
CA SER A 69 2.58 -20.99 -4.49
C SER A 69 1.70 -22.08 -3.89
N ARG A 70 0.56 -21.70 -3.28
CA ARG A 70 -0.42 -22.66 -2.73
C ARG A 70 -1.13 -23.46 -3.83
N SER A 71 -1.40 -22.85 -4.99
CA SER A 71 -2.11 -23.50 -6.09
C SER A 71 -1.25 -24.52 -6.83
N GLN A 72 0.07 -24.33 -6.89
CA GLN A 72 0.97 -25.37 -7.38
C GLN A 72 0.86 -26.65 -6.53
N LYS A 73 0.91 -26.51 -5.20
CA LYS A 73 0.77 -27.64 -4.27
C LYS A 73 -0.60 -28.32 -4.41
N ALA A 74 -1.67 -27.54 -4.55
CA ALA A 74 -3.01 -28.06 -4.77
C ALA A 74 -3.12 -28.84 -6.09
N ALA A 75 -2.55 -28.33 -7.18
CA ALA A 75 -2.53 -29.02 -8.47
C ALA A 75 -1.77 -30.35 -8.39
N ASP A 76 -0.66 -30.40 -7.63
CA ASP A 76 0.09 -31.64 -7.42
C ASP A 76 -0.71 -32.67 -6.61
N ILE A 77 -1.39 -32.25 -5.54
CA ILE A 77 -2.32 -33.09 -4.74
C ILE A 77 -3.42 -33.67 -5.63
N LEU A 78 -4.03 -32.83 -6.48
CA LEU A 78 -5.10 -33.24 -7.39
C LEU A 78 -4.59 -34.25 -8.43
N LYS A 79 -3.44 -34.01 -9.06
CA LYS A 79 -2.83 -34.94 -10.03
C LYS A 79 -2.51 -36.31 -9.40
N GLN A 80 -1.98 -36.32 -8.19
CA GLN A 80 -1.70 -37.56 -7.45
C GLN A 80 -2.98 -38.38 -7.19
N ASN A 81 -4.12 -37.70 -7.06
CA ASN A 81 -5.43 -38.32 -6.86
C ASN A 81 -6.21 -38.54 -8.19
N SER A 82 -5.49 -38.56 -9.32
CA SER A 82 -6.02 -38.82 -10.66
C SER A 82 -7.02 -37.77 -11.19
N PHE A 83 -6.90 -36.52 -10.75
CA PHE A 83 -7.59 -35.38 -11.37
C PHE A 83 -6.73 -34.74 -12.46
N GLU A 84 -7.37 -34.23 -13.51
CA GLU A 84 -6.71 -33.40 -14.49
C GLU A 84 -6.66 -31.94 -13.99
N ALA A 85 -5.57 -31.56 -13.33
CA ALA A 85 -5.42 -30.22 -12.74
C ALA A 85 -4.34 -29.37 -13.41
N VAL A 86 -4.59 -28.08 -13.56
CA VAL A 86 -3.67 -27.07 -14.09
C VAL A 86 -3.53 -25.94 -13.08
N ASN A 87 -2.30 -25.56 -12.75
CA ASN A 87 -2.05 -24.41 -11.90
C ASN A 87 -2.15 -23.11 -12.73
N LEU A 88 -2.93 -22.16 -12.27
CA LEU A 88 -2.94 -20.80 -12.79
C LEU A 88 -1.82 -19.99 -12.11
N GLU A 89 -0.78 -19.73 -12.89
CA GLU A 89 0.44 -19.01 -12.53
C GLU A 89 0.17 -17.53 -12.23
N ASN A 90 1.06 -16.91 -11.43
CA ASN A 90 1.00 -15.55 -10.90
C ASN A 90 -0.03 -15.30 -9.79
N GLY A 91 -1.13 -16.06 -9.77
CA GLY A 91 -2.14 -16.00 -8.71
C GLY A 91 -2.96 -14.71 -8.67
N PHE A 92 -3.96 -14.66 -7.79
CA PHE A 92 -4.99 -13.62 -7.74
C PHE A 92 -4.45 -12.19 -7.57
N ALA A 93 -3.29 -12.00 -6.93
CA ALA A 93 -2.64 -10.69 -6.84
C ALA A 93 -2.25 -10.10 -8.20
N SER A 94 -2.19 -10.93 -9.24
CA SER A 94 -1.87 -10.57 -10.62
C SER A 94 -3.06 -10.75 -11.56
N TYR A 95 -4.24 -11.03 -11.03
CA TYR A 95 -5.47 -11.16 -11.80
C TYR A 95 -6.08 -9.78 -12.04
N ASN A 96 -6.14 -9.38 -13.31
CA ASN A 96 -6.88 -8.21 -13.75
C ASN A 96 -8.28 -8.68 -14.15
N GLN A 97 -9.32 -8.36 -13.38
CA GLN A 97 -10.69 -8.57 -13.83
C GLN A 97 -10.88 -7.82 -15.16
N THR A 98 -11.06 -8.55 -16.26
CA THR A 98 -11.68 -7.97 -17.43
C THR A 98 -13.14 -7.76 -17.06
N SER A 99 -13.47 -6.53 -16.70
CA SER A 99 -14.85 -6.15 -16.43
C SER A 99 -15.67 -6.34 -17.70
N ASP A 100 -16.37 -7.47 -17.79
CA ASP A 100 -17.55 -7.65 -18.62
C ASP A 100 -18.70 -6.81 -18.02
N ASP A 101 -18.49 -5.49 -17.96
CA ASP A 101 -19.57 -4.53 -17.78
C ASP A 101 -20.15 -4.26 -19.17
N ALA A 102 -21.25 -4.96 -19.44
CA ALA A 102 -22.16 -4.63 -20.52
C ALA A 102 -22.60 -3.16 -20.39
N GLY A 103 -21.96 -2.26 -21.15
CA GLY A 103 -22.47 -0.91 -21.36
C GLY A 103 -21.48 0.25 -21.24
N SER A 104 -20.23 0.15 -21.66
CA SER A 104 -19.48 1.33 -22.12
C SER A 104 -18.22 0.91 -22.89
N GLY A 105 -18.10 1.31 -24.15
CA GLY A 105 -16.98 0.94 -25.00
C GLY A 105 -15.64 1.48 -24.46
N HIS A 106 -14.72 0.59 -24.10
CA HIS A 106 -13.32 0.94 -23.83
C HIS A 106 -12.41 0.42 -24.95
N LYS A 107 -11.89 1.36 -25.75
CA LYS A 107 -10.87 1.15 -26.78
C LYS A 107 -9.59 0.62 -26.12
N LYS A 108 -8.99 -0.44 -26.66
CA LYS A 108 -7.58 -0.82 -26.41
C LYS A 108 -6.68 0.40 -26.64
N THR A 109 -6.07 0.94 -25.60
CA THR A 109 -5.20 2.12 -25.69
C THR A 109 -3.87 1.73 -26.33
N ARG A 110 -3.52 2.36 -27.46
CA ARG A 110 -2.33 2.06 -28.28
C ARG A 110 -1.10 2.72 -27.63
N LEU A 111 -0.07 1.93 -27.28
CA LEU A 111 1.23 2.46 -26.83
C LEU A 111 2.01 2.99 -28.04
N ASP A 112 2.43 4.25 -27.97
CA ASP A 112 3.21 4.91 -29.02
C ASP A 112 4.68 4.41 -28.99
N PRO A 113 5.23 3.88 -30.10
CA PRO A 113 6.64 3.49 -30.20
C PRO A 113 7.62 4.66 -29.98
N ASP A 114 7.23 5.87 -30.38
CA ASP A 114 8.08 7.08 -30.37
C ASP A 114 7.90 7.93 -29.10
N ARG A 115 7.24 7.37 -28.08
CA ARG A 115 7.05 7.99 -26.76
C ARG A 115 8.37 8.43 -26.12
N MET A 116 8.33 9.54 -25.39
CA MET A 116 9.48 10.08 -24.68
C MET A 116 9.96 9.10 -23.60
N LYS A 117 11.20 8.62 -23.66
CA LYS A 117 11.76 7.68 -22.67
C LYS A 117 12.66 8.39 -21.67
N ILE A 118 12.45 8.09 -20.39
CA ILE A 118 13.16 8.73 -19.27
C ILE A 118 13.77 7.64 -18.39
N GLU A 119 15.08 7.73 -18.18
CA GLU A 119 15.78 6.90 -17.20
C GLU A 119 15.91 7.68 -15.88
N ALA A 120 15.40 7.08 -14.82
CA ALA A 120 15.37 7.63 -13.46
C ALA A 120 15.71 6.57 -12.40
N SER A 121 16.28 5.44 -12.81
CA SER A 121 16.90 4.45 -11.92
C SER A 121 17.99 5.10 -11.06
N GLY A 122 18.10 4.67 -9.81
CA GLY A 122 19.05 5.21 -8.83
C GLY A 122 18.61 6.51 -8.14
N LEU A 123 17.50 7.12 -8.56
CA LEU A 123 16.89 8.23 -7.83
C LEU A 123 15.92 7.70 -6.77
N GLN A 124 15.94 8.32 -5.60
CA GLN A 124 14.98 8.09 -4.53
C GLN A 124 13.88 9.16 -4.58
N CYS A 125 12.70 8.83 -4.07
CA CYS A 125 11.62 9.77 -3.81
C CYS A 125 12.11 11.10 -3.18
N PRO A 126 11.73 12.29 -3.73
CA PRO A 126 10.73 12.55 -4.78
C PRO A 126 11.30 12.61 -6.22
N GLY A 127 12.57 12.26 -6.43
CA GLY A 127 13.29 12.48 -7.69
C GLY A 127 12.60 11.94 -8.95
N PRO A 128 12.14 10.68 -8.98
CA PRO A 128 11.43 10.14 -10.13
C PRO A 128 10.13 10.89 -10.47
N LEU A 129 9.38 11.33 -9.45
CA LEU A 129 8.10 12.02 -9.65
C LEU A 129 8.30 13.44 -10.20
N ILE A 130 9.36 14.12 -9.76
CA ILE A 130 9.76 15.42 -10.33
C ILE A 130 10.11 15.28 -11.81
N LYS A 131 10.85 14.23 -12.19
CA LYS A 131 11.15 13.95 -13.60
C LYS A 131 9.90 13.70 -14.44
N VAL A 132 8.90 12.99 -13.90
CA VAL A 132 7.61 12.82 -14.56
C VAL A 132 6.93 14.18 -14.78
N ASN A 133 6.84 15.02 -13.74
CA ASN A 133 6.15 16.30 -13.87
C ASN A 133 6.82 17.23 -14.88
N SER A 134 8.15 17.39 -14.82
CA SER A 134 8.90 18.23 -15.76
C SER A 134 8.82 17.73 -17.20
N ALA A 135 8.83 16.41 -17.42
CA ALA A 135 8.66 15.85 -18.74
C ALA A 135 7.22 16.03 -19.25
N MET A 136 6.22 15.85 -18.40
CA MET A 136 4.82 16.03 -18.77
C MET A 136 4.51 17.49 -19.16
N GLU A 137 5.21 18.48 -18.58
CA GLU A 137 5.09 19.89 -18.99
C GLU A 137 5.55 20.12 -20.44
N GLN A 138 6.52 19.35 -20.92
CA GLN A 138 7.09 19.47 -22.27
C GLN A 138 6.27 18.74 -23.35
N LEU A 139 5.34 17.86 -22.94
CA LEU A 139 4.49 17.09 -23.86
C LEU A 139 3.23 17.87 -24.26
N ASN A 140 2.72 17.57 -25.46
CA ASN A 140 1.39 17.99 -25.89
C ASN A 140 0.30 17.00 -25.42
N SER A 141 -0.95 17.45 -25.42
CA SER A 141 -2.11 16.60 -25.09
C SER A 141 -2.17 15.40 -26.05
N GLY A 142 -2.26 14.19 -25.51
CA GLY A 142 -2.24 12.92 -26.25
C GLY A 142 -0.86 12.28 -26.41
N GLU A 143 0.24 13.01 -26.17
CA GLU A 143 1.58 12.43 -26.23
C GLU A 143 1.88 11.57 -25.00
N GLN A 144 2.75 10.58 -25.18
CA GLN A 144 3.10 9.57 -24.18
C GLN A 144 4.56 9.70 -23.73
N MET A 145 4.81 9.35 -22.48
CA MET A 145 6.16 9.13 -21.94
C MET A 145 6.27 7.80 -21.20
N GLU A 146 7.46 7.22 -21.22
CA GLU A 146 7.85 6.05 -20.44
C GLU A 146 8.96 6.45 -19.47
N ILE A 147 8.81 6.11 -18.19
CA ILE A 147 9.85 6.29 -17.17
C ILE A 147 10.27 4.95 -16.59
N ILE A 148 11.58 4.76 -16.43
CA ILE A 148 12.18 3.59 -15.78
C ILE A 148 12.79 4.02 -14.45
N VAL A 149 12.45 3.34 -13.36
CA VAL A 149 12.92 3.66 -11.99
C VAL A 149 13.28 2.40 -11.23
N THR A 150 14.03 2.54 -10.13
CA THR A 150 14.34 1.44 -9.19
C THR A 150 13.68 1.61 -7.82
N ASP A 151 12.94 2.71 -7.61
CA ASP A 151 12.24 3.00 -6.35
C ASP A 151 10.97 2.16 -6.22
N PHE A 152 10.91 1.28 -5.22
CA PHE A 152 9.79 0.36 -5.00
C PHE A 152 8.46 1.06 -4.66
N GLY A 153 8.51 2.27 -4.09
CA GLY A 153 7.31 3.06 -3.76
C GLY A 153 6.70 3.80 -4.95
N PHE A 154 7.44 3.92 -6.06
CA PHE A 154 7.07 4.80 -7.16
C PHE A 154 5.79 4.38 -7.90
N SER A 155 5.47 3.07 -7.92
CA SER A 155 4.25 2.55 -8.57
C SER A 155 2.98 3.17 -7.98
N THR A 156 2.91 3.31 -6.67
CA THR A 156 1.77 3.93 -5.97
C THR A 156 1.81 5.45 -6.10
N ASP A 157 3.01 6.04 -6.05
CA ASP A 157 3.20 7.50 -6.11
C ASP A 157 2.78 8.07 -7.48
N VAL A 158 3.12 7.37 -8.57
CA VAL A 158 2.80 7.79 -9.93
C VAL A 158 1.31 7.62 -10.27
N GLU A 159 0.65 6.61 -9.70
CA GLU A 159 -0.80 6.40 -9.80
C GLU A 159 -1.59 7.53 -9.16
N ALA A 160 -1.19 7.92 -7.94
CA ALA A 160 -1.79 9.07 -7.26
C ALA A 160 -1.59 10.37 -8.07
N TRP A 161 -0.38 10.61 -8.57
CA TRP A 161 -0.07 11.79 -9.37
C TRP A 161 -0.84 11.84 -10.70
N ALA A 162 -0.98 10.72 -11.41
CA ALA A 162 -1.69 10.66 -12.69
C ALA A 162 -3.17 11.00 -12.50
N LYS A 163 -3.81 10.43 -11.46
CA LYS A 163 -5.20 10.72 -11.10
C LYS A 163 -5.43 12.22 -10.81
N LYS A 164 -4.50 12.86 -10.08
CA LYS A 164 -4.59 14.29 -9.74
C LYS A 164 -4.36 15.20 -10.95
N SER A 165 -3.31 14.91 -11.72
CA SER A 165 -2.93 15.71 -12.89
C SER A 165 -3.92 15.54 -14.05
N GLY A 166 -4.85 14.59 -13.93
CA GLY A 166 -5.81 14.23 -14.97
C GLY A 166 -5.18 13.41 -16.10
N ASN A 167 -3.93 12.97 -15.95
CA ASN A 167 -3.19 12.17 -16.93
C ASN A 167 -3.50 10.68 -16.77
N THR A 168 -3.35 9.93 -17.86
CA THR A 168 -3.67 8.50 -17.87
C THR A 168 -2.41 7.66 -17.73
N ILE A 169 -2.42 6.64 -16.86
CA ILE A 169 -1.41 5.58 -16.88
C ILE A 169 -1.83 4.52 -17.88
N LEU A 170 -0.96 4.25 -18.85
CA LEU A 170 -1.17 3.24 -19.89
C LEU A 170 -0.47 1.91 -19.56
N ARG A 171 0.60 1.96 -18.77
CA ARG A 171 1.37 0.78 -18.36
C ARG A 171 2.06 1.05 -17.02
N ASN A 172 2.08 0.08 -16.13
CA ASN A 172 2.82 0.13 -14.85
C ASN A 172 3.37 -1.28 -14.57
N GLU A 173 4.57 -1.58 -15.08
CA GLU A 173 5.11 -2.94 -15.12
C GLU A 173 6.48 -3.02 -14.46
N ARG A 174 6.69 -4.05 -13.64
CA ARG A 174 7.97 -4.31 -12.97
C ARG A 174 8.74 -5.41 -13.68
N THR A 175 9.99 -5.12 -14.03
CA THR A 175 10.95 -6.08 -14.58
C THR A 175 12.20 -6.10 -13.69
N GLY A 176 12.28 -7.10 -12.79
CA GLY A 176 13.39 -7.22 -11.84
C GLY A 176 13.38 -6.16 -10.73
N ASP A 177 14.50 -5.45 -10.57
CA ASP A 177 14.66 -4.30 -9.68
C ASP A 177 14.15 -2.98 -10.31
N LYS A 178 13.73 -3.02 -11.58
CA LYS A 178 13.25 -1.86 -12.32
C LYS A 178 11.74 -1.87 -12.52
N LEU A 179 11.13 -0.70 -12.45
CA LEU A 179 9.73 -0.41 -12.71
C LEU A 179 9.64 0.51 -13.94
N SER A 180 8.87 0.10 -14.96
CA SER A 180 8.60 0.86 -16.18
C SER A 180 7.13 1.33 -16.18
N VAL A 181 6.93 2.64 -16.23
CA VAL A 181 5.60 3.26 -16.21
C VAL A 181 5.41 4.09 -17.48
N VAL A 182 4.32 3.85 -18.22
CA VAL A 182 3.94 4.64 -19.39
C VAL A 182 2.73 5.51 -19.04
N LEU A 183 2.86 6.82 -19.28
CA LEU A 183 1.86 7.84 -18.99
C LEU A 183 1.49 8.59 -20.27
N GLN A 184 0.25 9.07 -20.36
CA GLN A 184 -0.26 9.92 -21.44
C GLN A 184 -0.79 11.23 -20.89
N LYS A 185 -0.41 12.36 -21.52
CA LYS A 185 -0.92 13.68 -21.16
C LYS A 185 -2.36 13.85 -21.63
N ASN A 186 -3.24 14.35 -20.76
CA ASN A 186 -4.62 14.70 -21.14
C ASN A 186 -4.86 16.21 -21.05
N ASN A 187 -5.99 16.67 -21.62
CA ASN A 187 -6.37 18.09 -21.54
C ASN A 187 -6.67 18.51 -20.10
N PRO A 188 -6.24 19.72 -19.67
CA PRO A 188 -6.57 20.23 -18.36
C PRO A 188 -8.08 20.44 -18.22
N GLN A 189 -8.70 19.74 -17.27
CA GLN A 189 -10.09 19.96 -16.86
C GLN A 189 -10.17 21.26 -16.05
N THR A 190 -10.95 22.23 -16.54
CA THR A 190 -11.21 23.51 -15.87
C THR A 190 -12.35 23.35 -14.87
N ILE A 191 -12.04 23.33 -13.57
CA ILE A 191 -13.07 23.36 -12.52
C ILE A 191 -13.52 24.82 -12.32
N LYS A 192 -14.79 25.10 -12.67
CA LYS A 192 -15.45 26.39 -12.40
C LYS A 192 -15.86 26.45 -10.93
N ASN A 193 -15.34 27.42 -10.18
CA ASN A 193 -15.83 27.74 -8.84
C ASN A 193 -16.76 28.96 -8.91
N SER A 194 -17.98 28.80 -8.40
CA SER A 194 -18.94 29.88 -8.14
C SER A 194 -18.99 30.24 -6.65
N GLU A 195 -19.39 31.48 -6.39
CA GLU A 195 -19.13 32.33 -5.22
C GLU A 195 -19.81 31.93 -3.89
N GLY A 196 -19.19 32.35 -2.77
CA GLY A 196 -19.88 32.52 -1.48
C GLY A 196 -19.03 32.18 -0.25
N HIS A 197 -18.84 33.15 0.66
CA HIS A 197 -18.17 32.95 1.95
C HIS A 197 -19.01 32.06 2.89
N GLN A 198 -18.78 30.76 2.82
CA GLN A 198 -18.96 29.81 3.93
C GLN A 198 -17.70 28.94 3.98
N MET A 199 -17.26 28.54 5.18
CA MET A 199 -16.31 27.44 5.30
C MET A 199 -17.04 26.17 4.84
N VAL A 200 -17.07 25.96 3.53
CA VAL A 200 -17.55 24.73 2.92
C VAL A 200 -16.44 23.71 3.13
N GLU A 201 -16.72 22.73 3.97
CA GLU A 201 -15.84 21.58 4.11
C GLU A 201 -15.90 20.79 2.80
N THR A 202 -14.88 20.95 1.97
CA THR A 202 -14.87 20.38 0.60
C THR A 202 -14.27 18.97 0.56
N LYS A 203 -13.64 18.51 1.64
CA LYS A 203 -12.91 17.24 1.75
C LYS A 203 -12.94 16.68 3.17
N ASP A 204 -13.25 15.39 3.29
CA ASP A 204 -13.44 14.68 4.56
C ASP A 204 -12.17 13.97 4.99
N GLY A 205 -11.22 14.70 5.59
CA GLY A 205 -10.04 14.05 6.15
C GLY A 205 -9.04 14.96 6.83
N ALA A 206 -8.18 14.37 7.65
CA ALA A 206 -7.02 15.00 8.26
C ALA A 206 -5.78 14.15 8.02
N THR A 207 -4.71 14.81 7.60
CA THR A 207 -3.40 14.19 7.43
C THR A 207 -2.38 14.89 8.29
N MET A 208 -1.39 14.14 8.76
CA MET A 208 -0.24 14.71 9.43
C MET A 208 1.03 13.92 9.17
N VAL A 209 2.12 14.63 8.86
CA VAL A 209 3.47 14.10 8.93
C VAL A 209 3.94 14.16 10.37
N VAL A 210 4.25 13.00 10.94
CA VAL A 210 4.93 12.88 12.23
C VAL A 210 6.42 12.66 11.93
N PHE A 211 7.16 13.76 11.88
CA PHE A 211 8.61 13.77 11.68
C PHE A 211 9.35 13.73 13.02
N SER A 212 8.83 14.45 14.02
CA SER A 212 9.46 14.58 15.32
C SER A 212 9.38 13.27 16.14
N GLY A 213 10.50 12.91 16.78
CA GLY A 213 10.60 11.80 17.74
C GLY A 213 10.52 12.24 19.20
N ASP A 214 9.94 13.43 19.45
CA ASP A 214 9.78 13.99 20.79
C ASP A 214 8.42 13.56 21.37
N MET A 215 8.40 13.12 22.62
CA MET A 215 7.23 12.58 23.32
C MET A 215 6.05 13.56 23.35
N ASP A 216 6.31 14.84 23.59
CA ASP A 216 5.31 15.90 23.70
C ASP A 216 4.71 16.29 22.35
N LYS A 217 5.53 16.33 21.28
CA LYS A 217 5.04 16.55 19.91
C LYS A 217 4.26 15.35 19.39
N ALA A 218 4.74 14.13 19.66
CA ALA A 218 4.02 12.91 19.36
C ALA A 218 2.69 12.85 20.14
N LEU A 219 2.68 13.24 21.42
CA LEU A 219 1.43 13.31 22.19
C LEU A 219 0.46 14.33 21.58
N ALA A 220 0.94 15.50 21.17
CA ALA A 220 0.12 16.50 20.49
C ALA A 220 -0.45 15.97 19.16
N SER A 221 0.34 15.26 18.35
CA SER A 221 -0.14 14.68 17.09
C SER A 221 -1.27 13.67 17.31
N PHE A 222 -1.13 12.77 18.29
CA PHE A 222 -2.18 11.81 18.62
C PHE A 222 -3.43 12.45 19.24
N ILE A 223 -3.28 13.53 20.03
CA ILE A 223 -4.43 14.30 20.54
C ILE A 223 -5.21 14.94 19.38
N ILE A 224 -4.51 15.56 18.44
CA ILE A 224 -5.13 16.18 17.26
C ILE A 224 -5.78 15.11 16.38
N ALA A 225 -5.11 13.97 16.17
CA ALA A 225 -5.64 12.85 15.39
C ALA A 225 -6.92 12.27 16.00
N ALA A 226 -6.93 12.00 17.31
CA ALA A 226 -8.12 11.50 18.00
C ALA A 226 -9.26 12.53 17.98
N GLY A 227 -8.96 13.81 18.17
CA GLY A 227 -9.94 14.90 18.03
C GLY A 227 -10.55 14.94 16.63
N ALA A 228 -9.73 14.93 15.59
CA ALA A 228 -10.17 14.91 14.20
C ALA A 228 -11.05 13.68 13.89
N LYS A 229 -10.64 12.49 14.34
CA LYS A 229 -11.41 11.25 14.14
C LYS A 229 -12.75 11.27 14.90
N SER A 230 -12.79 11.85 16.10
CA SER A 230 -14.03 12.04 16.87
C SER A 230 -15.02 13.02 16.21
N MET A 231 -14.52 13.91 15.36
CA MET A 231 -15.31 14.83 14.54
C MET A 231 -15.73 14.20 13.20
N GLY A 232 -15.52 12.90 13.00
CA GLY A 232 -15.93 12.17 11.80
C GLY A 232 -14.93 12.26 10.63
N LYS A 233 -13.74 12.82 10.83
CA LYS A 233 -12.72 12.86 9.77
C LYS A 233 -12.02 11.52 9.62
N GLU A 234 -11.74 11.12 8.39
CA GLU A 234 -10.73 10.10 8.14
C GLU A 234 -9.33 10.65 8.43
N VAL A 235 -8.53 9.93 9.23
CA VAL A 235 -7.24 10.44 9.70
C VAL A 235 -6.10 9.54 9.26
N THR A 236 -5.10 10.12 8.59
CA THR A 236 -3.82 9.47 8.27
C THR A 236 -2.67 10.14 9.00
N MET A 237 -1.87 9.35 9.73
CA MET A 237 -0.62 9.78 10.34
C MET A 237 0.56 9.13 9.62
N PHE A 238 1.42 9.93 9.00
CA PHE A 238 2.59 9.47 8.26
C PHE A 238 3.86 9.66 9.09
N PHE A 239 4.43 8.56 9.58
CA PHE A 239 5.62 8.54 10.43
C PHE A 239 6.87 8.44 9.58
N THR A 240 7.75 9.43 9.68
CA THR A 240 9.01 9.51 8.93
C THR A 240 10.13 9.95 9.85
N PHE A 241 11.38 9.64 9.49
CA PHE A 241 12.56 9.91 10.30
C PHE A 241 12.34 9.53 11.79
N TRP A 242 12.53 10.48 12.70
CA TRP A 242 12.47 10.26 14.14
C TRP A 242 11.08 9.83 14.63
N GLY A 243 10.04 10.20 13.90
CA GLY A 243 8.65 9.80 14.15
C GLY A 243 8.44 8.29 14.09
N LEU A 244 9.25 7.54 13.32
CA LEU A 244 9.19 6.07 13.32
C LEU A 244 9.40 5.47 14.71
N ASN A 245 10.17 6.13 15.59
CA ASN A 245 10.39 5.66 16.96
C ASN A 245 9.13 5.73 17.84
N VAL A 246 8.12 6.50 17.43
CA VAL A 246 6.85 6.64 18.13
C VAL A 246 6.02 5.36 18.00
N ILE A 247 6.08 4.70 16.85
CA ILE A 247 5.25 3.53 16.50
C ILE A 247 6.01 2.20 16.57
N LYS A 248 7.16 2.17 17.25
CA LYS A 248 7.89 0.92 17.52
C LYS A 248 7.16 0.05 18.52
N ASP A 249 7.06 -1.24 18.25
CA ASP A 249 6.45 -2.20 19.16
C ASP A 249 7.42 -2.48 20.33
N PRO A 250 7.03 -2.18 21.59
CA PRO A 250 7.84 -2.53 22.76
C PRO A 250 8.06 -4.04 22.92
N LYS A 251 7.27 -4.89 22.26
CA LYS A 251 7.36 -6.36 22.27
C LYS A 251 8.13 -6.92 21.07
N ALA A 252 8.66 -6.06 20.19
CA ALA A 252 9.40 -6.49 19.01
C ALA A 252 10.59 -7.41 19.35
N PRO A 253 10.89 -8.41 18.50
CA PRO A 253 12.03 -9.29 18.70
C PRO A 253 13.35 -8.51 18.63
N VAL A 254 14.30 -8.85 19.50
CA VAL A 254 15.64 -8.25 19.46
C VAL A 254 16.43 -8.82 18.28
N LYS A 255 16.71 -7.98 17.29
CA LYS A 255 17.50 -8.38 16.11
C LYS A 255 19.00 -8.23 16.30
N ASN A 256 19.75 -9.20 15.79
CA ASN A 256 21.21 -9.16 15.72
C ASN A 256 21.68 -8.36 14.50
N LYS A 257 21.46 -7.04 14.54
CA LYS A 257 21.95 -6.10 13.53
C LYS A 257 23.48 -5.99 13.59
N LYS A 258 24.11 -5.66 12.46
CA LYS A 258 25.57 -5.57 12.31
C LYS A 258 25.98 -4.15 11.89
N GLY A 259 27.23 -3.77 12.16
CA GLY A 259 27.78 -2.50 11.69
C GLY A 259 27.00 -1.27 12.15
N LEU A 260 26.70 -0.37 11.20
CA LEU A 260 26.02 0.91 11.44
C LEU A 260 24.57 0.72 11.92
N ASP A 261 23.87 -0.29 11.42
CA ASP A 261 22.50 -0.63 11.81
C ASP A 261 22.39 -0.97 13.30
N LYS A 262 23.42 -1.65 13.84
CA LYS A 262 23.51 -1.94 15.27
C LYS A 262 23.67 -0.67 16.10
N ALA A 263 24.50 0.27 15.62
CA ALA A 263 24.71 1.55 16.29
C ALA A 263 23.42 2.37 16.32
N PHE A 264 22.72 2.47 15.18
CA PHE A 264 21.42 3.14 15.10
C PHE A 264 20.36 2.48 16.01
N SER A 265 20.22 1.16 15.95
CA SER A 265 19.27 0.42 16.80
C SER A 265 19.52 0.61 18.31
N MET A 266 20.79 0.74 18.71
CA MET A 266 21.17 0.97 20.11
C MET A 266 20.93 2.41 20.56
N MET A 267 21.13 3.39 19.67
CA MET A 267 20.96 4.82 19.96
C MET A 267 19.49 5.26 19.98
N MET A 268 18.66 4.67 19.12
CA MET A 268 17.27 5.08 18.97
C MET A 268 16.37 4.58 20.12
N PRO A 269 15.32 5.34 20.48
CA PRO A 269 14.30 4.88 21.41
C PRO A 269 13.68 3.56 20.95
N LYS A 270 13.39 2.66 21.90
CA LYS A 270 12.78 1.35 21.62
C LYS A 270 11.25 1.39 21.58
N SER A 271 10.64 2.45 22.09
CA SER A 271 9.18 2.58 22.22
C SER A 271 8.79 4.03 22.49
N ALA A 272 7.50 4.35 22.26
CA ALA A 272 6.89 5.64 22.59
C ALA A 272 7.17 6.12 24.03
N SER A 273 7.23 5.20 25.00
CA SER A 273 7.48 5.52 26.41
C SER A 273 8.91 6.00 26.69
N LYS A 274 9.86 5.76 25.79
CA LYS A 274 11.28 6.14 25.93
C LYS A 274 11.67 7.40 25.14
N LEU A 275 10.72 8.03 24.45
CA LEU A 275 10.99 9.25 23.69
C LEU A 275 11.38 10.40 24.63
N PRO A 276 12.39 11.22 24.26
CA PRO A 276 12.74 12.43 25.00
C PRO A 276 11.63 13.48 24.87
N ILE A 277 11.68 14.55 25.65
CA ILE A 277 10.83 15.73 25.42
C ILE A 277 11.57 16.76 24.58
N SER A 278 10.84 17.53 23.76
CA SER A 278 11.45 18.43 22.77
C SER A 278 12.21 19.60 23.42
N ASN A 279 11.79 20.03 24.60
CA ASN A 279 12.37 21.14 25.35
C ASN A 279 12.52 20.77 26.82
N MET A 280 13.51 21.38 27.51
CA MET A 280 13.76 21.17 28.95
C MET A 280 13.99 19.71 29.36
N ASN A 281 14.55 18.87 28.48
CA ASN A 281 14.77 17.45 28.76
C ASN A 281 15.64 17.22 30.02
N MET A 282 16.64 18.07 30.28
CA MET A 282 17.49 18.03 31.49
C MET A 282 17.99 16.60 31.82
N PHE A 283 18.64 15.94 30.85
CA PHE A 283 19.08 14.54 30.99
C PHE A 283 17.97 13.55 31.38
N GLY A 284 16.73 13.81 30.97
CA GLY A 284 15.55 12.98 31.24
C GLY A 284 14.75 13.37 32.49
N LEU A 285 15.21 14.35 33.29
CA LEU A 285 14.46 14.89 34.43
C LEU A 285 13.15 15.56 33.97
N GLY A 286 13.20 16.34 32.89
CA GLY A 286 12.02 16.99 32.34
C GLY A 286 10.96 15.98 31.89
N GLN A 287 11.38 14.89 31.24
CA GLN A 287 10.48 13.82 30.81
C GLN A 287 9.75 13.17 32.00
N LYS A 288 10.45 12.93 33.11
CA LYS A 288 9.84 12.40 34.34
C LYS A 288 8.86 13.39 34.96
N MET A 289 9.23 14.67 35.00
CA MET A 289 8.40 15.73 35.57
C MET A 289 7.08 15.89 34.79
N ILE A 290 7.13 15.95 33.46
CA ILE A 290 5.92 16.12 32.65
C ILE A 290 5.00 14.89 32.76
N LYS A 291 5.56 13.67 32.76
CA LYS A 291 4.78 12.44 32.96
C LYS A 291 4.08 12.42 34.32
N TYR A 292 4.75 12.86 35.37
CA TYR A 292 4.15 13.00 36.70
C TYR A 292 2.99 14.01 36.70
N VAL A 293 3.17 15.17 36.08
CA VAL A 293 2.11 16.19 35.97
C VAL A 293 0.93 15.67 35.14
N MET A 294 1.19 15.00 34.01
CA MET A 294 0.17 14.37 33.17
C MET A 294 -0.66 13.37 33.97
N GLN A 295 -0.01 12.46 34.71
CA GLN A 295 -0.69 11.48 35.56
C GLN A 295 -1.58 12.15 36.62
N LYS A 296 -1.06 13.19 37.31
CA LYS A 296 -1.82 13.96 38.31
C LYS A 296 -3.03 14.66 37.69
N LYS A 297 -2.89 15.16 36.46
CA LYS A 297 -3.96 15.79 35.68
C LYS A 297 -4.83 14.81 34.90
N LYS A 298 -4.61 13.50 35.05
CA LYS A 298 -5.32 12.43 34.34
C LYS A 298 -5.26 12.57 32.81
N VAL A 299 -4.13 13.05 32.29
CA VAL A 299 -3.83 13.04 30.86
C VAL A 299 -3.24 11.68 30.52
N ASP A 300 -3.78 11.03 29.49
CA ASP A 300 -3.32 9.72 29.04
C ASP A 300 -1.84 9.76 28.60
N ALA A 301 -1.15 8.65 28.83
CA ALA A 301 0.19 8.46 28.31
C ALA A 301 0.18 8.30 26.78
N LEU A 302 1.29 8.64 26.13
CA LEU A 302 1.42 8.49 24.67
C LEU A 302 1.12 7.07 24.18
N SER A 303 1.50 6.03 24.92
CA SER A 303 1.19 4.64 24.56
C SER A 303 -0.31 4.34 24.55
N GLU A 304 -1.05 4.90 25.51
CA GLU A 304 -2.51 4.77 25.55
C GLU A 304 -3.16 5.57 24.44
N MET A 305 -2.62 6.76 24.12
CA MET A 305 -3.11 7.56 23.00
C MET A 305 -2.90 6.90 21.65
N ILE A 306 -1.77 6.21 21.44
CA ILE A 306 -1.54 5.39 20.24
C ILE A 306 -2.59 4.29 20.13
N LYS A 307 -2.85 3.57 21.23
CA LYS A 307 -3.85 2.50 21.27
C LYS A 307 -5.26 3.03 20.99
N LYS A 308 -5.65 4.15 21.59
CA LYS A 308 -6.95 4.79 21.34
C LYS A 308 -7.08 5.25 19.88
N ALA A 309 -6.03 5.80 19.30
CA ALA A 309 -6.04 6.21 17.89
C ALA A 309 -6.23 5.00 16.96
N ASP A 310 -5.58 3.87 17.26
CA ASP A 310 -5.82 2.61 16.55
C ASP A 310 -7.27 2.11 16.70
N GLU A 311 -7.80 2.06 17.93
CA GLU A 311 -9.18 1.66 18.21
C GLU A 311 -10.22 2.56 17.51
N LEU A 312 -9.89 3.84 17.30
CA LEU A 312 -10.69 4.80 16.54
C LEU A 312 -10.55 4.65 15.02
N GLY A 313 -9.65 3.80 14.52
CA GLY A 313 -9.40 3.60 13.10
C GLY A 313 -8.55 4.70 12.46
N VAL A 314 -7.62 5.30 13.20
CA VAL A 314 -6.61 6.20 12.63
C VAL A 314 -5.60 5.38 11.81
N LYS A 315 -5.45 5.73 10.53
CA LYS A 315 -4.51 5.06 9.62
C LYS A 315 -3.08 5.51 9.91
N MET A 316 -2.26 4.63 10.48
CA MET A 316 -0.84 4.90 10.72
C MET A 316 0.00 4.34 9.57
N VAL A 317 0.85 5.18 8.97
CA VAL A 317 1.68 4.81 7.81
C VAL A 317 3.15 5.08 8.14
N ALA A 318 3.99 4.06 8.06
CA ALA A 318 5.44 4.16 8.20
C ALA A 318 6.10 4.45 6.84
N CYS A 319 6.94 5.48 6.81
CA CYS A 319 7.74 5.86 5.65
C CYS A 319 8.83 4.82 5.38
N THR A 320 8.69 4.08 4.28
CA THR A 320 9.62 3.00 3.90
C THR A 320 11.05 3.48 3.68
N MET A 321 11.24 4.67 3.09
CA MET A 321 12.56 5.28 2.91
C MET A 321 13.22 5.57 4.27
N SER A 322 12.46 6.10 5.23
CA SER A 322 12.99 6.36 6.57
C SER A 322 13.30 5.07 7.32
N MET A 323 12.50 4.02 7.12
CA MET A 323 12.78 2.70 7.70
C MET A 323 14.10 2.13 7.20
N ASP A 324 14.35 2.21 5.89
CA ASP A 324 15.61 1.76 5.28
C ASP A 324 16.82 2.55 5.81
N ILE A 325 16.74 3.89 5.79
CA ILE A 325 17.80 4.78 6.29
C ILE A 325 18.12 4.53 7.76
N MET A 326 17.11 4.27 8.59
CA MET A 326 17.25 4.09 10.03
C MET A 326 17.41 2.62 10.43
N ALA A 327 17.50 1.72 9.45
CA ALA A 327 17.56 0.28 9.62
C ALA A 327 16.48 -0.20 10.60
N ILE A 328 15.21 0.11 10.34
CA ILE A 328 14.04 -0.35 11.10
C ILE A 328 13.26 -1.34 10.24
N ASP A 329 13.11 -2.55 10.75
CA ASP A 329 12.36 -3.59 10.07
C ASP A 329 10.85 -3.50 10.37
N SER A 330 10.02 -4.07 9.50
CA SER A 330 8.56 -4.01 9.63
C SER A 330 8.02 -4.70 10.89
N ASP A 331 8.67 -5.76 11.36
CA ASP A 331 8.34 -6.50 12.59
C ASP A 331 8.84 -5.81 13.88
N GLU A 332 9.54 -4.67 13.76
CA GLU A 332 9.87 -3.80 14.89
C GLU A 332 8.82 -2.71 15.14
N LEU A 333 7.83 -2.57 14.24
CA LEU A 333 6.72 -1.62 14.35
C LEU A 333 5.46 -2.32 14.89
N LEU A 334 4.52 -1.50 15.39
CA LEU A 334 3.22 -1.99 15.83
C LEU A 334 2.49 -2.74 14.69
N PRO A 335 1.74 -3.83 15.00
CA PRO A 335 1.21 -4.76 13.99
C PRO A 335 0.17 -4.15 13.04
N ASN A 336 -0.43 -3.05 13.43
CA ASN A 336 -1.48 -2.29 12.74
C ASN A 336 -0.93 -1.10 11.92
N VAL A 337 0.39 -1.02 11.75
CA VAL A 337 1.04 0.02 10.94
C VAL A 337 1.08 -0.39 9.48
N ASN A 338 0.63 0.51 8.62
CA ASN A 338 0.74 0.38 7.16
C ASN A 338 2.11 0.89 6.69
N PHE A 339 2.53 0.51 5.49
CA PHE A 339 3.82 0.93 4.92
C PHE A 339 3.57 1.72 3.63
N GLY A 340 4.25 2.86 3.47
CA GLY A 340 4.05 3.72 2.30
C GLY A 340 5.18 4.72 2.06
N GLY A 341 5.21 5.26 0.83
CA GLY A 341 6.12 6.33 0.41
C GLY A 341 5.47 7.71 0.53
N VAL A 342 6.13 8.74 -0.03
CA VAL A 342 5.57 10.11 -0.02
C VAL A 342 4.28 10.21 -0.81
N GLY A 343 4.12 9.48 -1.92
CA GLY A 343 2.92 9.56 -2.74
C GLY A 343 1.71 8.88 -2.09
N THR A 344 1.92 7.83 -1.29
CA THR A 344 0.86 7.31 -0.39
C THR A 344 0.34 8.41 0.53
N TYR A 345 1.25 9.18 1.14
CA TYR A 345 0.89 10.30 2.00
C TYR A 345 0.20 11.44 1.25
N LEU A 346 0.75 11.86 0.12
CA LEU A 346 0.21 12.95 -0.69
C LEU A 346 -1.16 12.59 -1.27
N GLY A 347 -1.39 11.33 -1.62
CA GLY A 347 -2.70 10.83 -2.06
C GLY A 347 -3.76 10.94 -0.96
N ASP A 348 -3.43 10.58 0.28
CA ASP A 348 -4.34 10.77 1.43
C ASP A 348 -4.54 12.27 1.74
N THR A 349 -3.47 13.08 1.66
CA THR A 349 -3.49 14.54 1.91
C THR A 349 -4.39 15.27 0.92
N GLU A 350 -4.43 14.82 -0.33
CA GLU A 350 -5.29 15.40 -1.35
C GLU A 350 -6.77 15.18 -1.09
N ASN A 351 -7.17 14.20 -0.29
CA ASN A 351 -8.55 13.99 0.12
C ASN A 351 -8.84 14.55 1.52
N ALA A 352 -7.86 15.23 2.12
CA ALA A 352 -7.98 15.88 3.42
C ALA A 352 -8.05 17.41 3.28
N ASN A 353 -8.72 18.06 4.23
CA ASN A 353 -8.74 19.51 4.34
C ASN A 353 -7.85 20.04 5.47
N LEU A 354 -7.31 19.14 6.30
CA LEU A 354 -6.32 19.42 7.32
C LEU A 354 -5.03 18.66 7.00
N ASN A 355 -3.91 19.38 6.95
CA ASN A 355 -2.57 18.83 6.75
C ASN A 355 -1.59 19.49 7.73
N LEU A 356 -0.93 18.70 8.57
CA LEU A 356 0.02 19.18 9.57
C LEU A 356 1.40 18.54 9.39
N PHE A 357 2.45 19.27 9.74
CA PHE A 357 3.81 18.73 9.86
C PHE A 357 4.27 18.91 11.30
N ILE A 358 4.58 17.81 11.99
CA ILE A 358 4.80 17.76 13.44
C ILE A 358 6.17 17.16 13.78
#